data_AF-G3J8U9-F1
#
_entry.id   AF-G3J8U9-F1
#
_cell.length_a   1.000
_cell.length_b   1.000
_cell.length_c   1.000
_cell.angle_alpha   90.00
_cell.angle_beta   90.00
_cell.angle_gamma   90.00
#
_symmetry.space_group_name_H-M   'P 1'
#
loop_
_entity.id
_entity.type
_entity.pdbx_description
1 polymer ?
#
loop_
_entity_poly.entity_id
_entity_poly.type
_entity_poly.pdbx_seq_one_letter_code
_entity_poly.pdbx_strand_id
1 'polypeptide(L)'
;MRTSRYASTRQKSCQQCSSAKARCDRKEPGCSRCAHRRLVCTFPPVSSAPLPETSFRASIPSPGSDFSVHPPALTASHASSSNPPDEADTRRGLDFARLRLACPIDVERIQNRWLNPYLEQPDQIVKEYPPKVTRFIFRVLKSYAAVAARGRVALPFVHPTQMDIPSSHLATCLSLARVSDNPLPGSEDAAAAILQREMDAITANDQDAAGHLSTLAAFQAYLIYILILFFRLNQGPSPFFRTAMTTLQGLACVTSRMGLVCAADATHTRPRWEEWIITEAKRRTLYVMYLLDSVLSDQENLPTYLGTELRGLPVPSNKALWQAPTRAAWEMEYNMFLAEWSERQLTIDELWSIPPDMNDAGIVRRRRRVDHWLENLDEFGTMLFAVTCCTHGEL
;
A
#
# COMPACT_ATOMS: atom_id res chain seq x y z
N MET A 1 -34.64 5.76 -29.89
CA MET A 1 -35.82 5.49 -29.04
C MET A 1 -35.40 4.58 -27.91
N ARG A 2 -35.74 4.98 -26.68
CA ARG A 2 -35.56 4.24 -25.43
C ARG A 2 -36.39 2.95 -25.44
N THR A 3 -35.92 1.90 -24.79
CA THR A 3 -36.46 1.50 -23.47
C THR A 3 -35.42 0.73 -22.67
N SER A 4 -35.31 1.13 -21.40
CA SER A 4 -34.52 0.54 -20.34
C SER A 4 -35.43 -0.39 -19.51
N ARG A 5 -34.77 -1.21 -18.67
CA ARG A 5 -35.24 -1.85 -17.43
C ARG A 5 -35.58 -3.34 -17.54
N TYR A 6 -34.67 -4.16 -17.02
CA TYR A 6 -35.05 -4.99 -15.88
C TYR A 6 -33.96 -4.90 -14.81
N ALA A 7 -34.39 -4.55 -13.61
CA ALA A 7 -33.57 -4.44 -12.42
C ALA A 7 -32.87 -5.78 -12.14
N SER A 8 -31.55 -5.76 -11.93
CA SER A 8 -30.89 -6.91 -11.30
C SER A 8 -31.35 -6.97 -9.84
N THR A 9 -32.42 -7.72 -9.59
CA THR A 9 -32.76 -8.15 -8.24
C THR A 9 -31.50 -8.80 -7.64
N ARG A 10 -31.10 -8.33 -6.45
CA ARG A 10 -29.98 -8.88 -5.66
C ARG A 10 -30.31 -10.29 -5.15
N GLN A 11 -30.68 -11.19 -6.05
CA GLN A 11 -31.10 -12.54 -5.70
C GLN A 11 -29.85 -13.39 -5.44
N LYS A 12 -29.71 -13.83 -4.19
CA LYS A 12 -28.61 -14.68 -3.73
C LYS A 12 -28.71 -16.06 -4.39
N SER A 13 -27.58 -16.75 -4.53
CA SER A 13 -27.56 -18.19 -4.91
C SER A 13 -28.48 -19.00 -3.99
N CYS A 14 -29.04 -20.12 -4.49
CA CYS A 14 -29.80 -21.03 -3.64
C CYS A 14 -28.94 -21.56 -2.48
N GLN A 15 -29.57 -21.98 -1.38
CA GLN A 15 -28.85 -22.40 -0.17
C GLN A 15 -27.81 -23.50 -0.45
N GLN A 16 -28.15 -24.51 -1.27
CA GLN A 16 -27.25 -25.62 -1.62
C GLN A 16 -26.06 -25.25 -2.50
N CYS A 17 -26.20 -24.20 -3.33
CA CYS A 17 -25.07 -23.67 -4.09
C CYS A 17 -24.23 -22.71 -3.26
N SER A 18 -24.86 -21.97 -2.35
CA SER A 18 -24.16 -21.10 -1.40
C SER A 18 -23.29 -21.89 -0.43
N SER A 19 -23.83 -22.94 0.19
CA SER A 19 -23.07 -23.80 1.12
C SER A 19 -21.90 -24.52 0.43
N ALA A 20 -22.12 -24.97 -0.81
CA ALA A 20 -21.11 -25.65 -1.60
C ALA A 20 -20.14 -24.72 -2.35
N LYS A 21 -20.25 -23.39 -2.19
CA LYS A 21 -19.49 -22.36 -2.95
C LYS A 21 -19.50 -22.61 -4.48
N ALA A 22 -20.61 -23.10 -5.00
CA ALA A 22 -20.77 -23.49 -6.41
C ALA A 22 -21.63 -22.47 -7.16
N ARG A 23 -21.44 -22.38 -8.49
CA ARG A 23 -22.23 -21.50 -9.36
C ARG A 23 -23.71 -21.93 -9.36
N CYS A 24 -24.62 -20.96 -9.25
CA CYS A 24 -26.07 -21.16 -9.28
C CYS A 24 -26.68 -20.40 -10.47
N ASP A 25 -27.37 -21.09 -11.36
CA ASP A 25 -28.01 -20.54 -12.56
C ASP A 25 -29.43 -20.00 -12.31
N ARG A 26 -30.00 -20.22 -11.12
CA ARG A 26 -31.22 -19.57 -10.61
C ARG A 26 -32.48 -19.79 -11.44
N LYS A 27 -32.60 -20.93 -12.12
CA LYS A 27 -33.84 -21.34 -12.81
C LYS A 27 -34.93 -21.74 -11.80
N GLU A 28 -36.18 -21.46 -12.12
CA GLU A 28 -37.36 -22.00 -11.43
C GLU A 28 -37.85 -23.27 -12.16
N PRO A 29 -38.34 -24.31 -11.45
CA PRO A 29 -38.55 -24.41 -10.01
C PRO A 29 -37.29 -24.80 -9.19
N GLY A 30 -36.14 -25.03 -9.84
CA GLY A 30 -34.88 -25.33 -9.18
C GLY A 30 -33.68 -25.17 -10.11
N CYS A 31 -32.51 -24.86 -9.53
CA CYS A 31 -31.28 -24.62 -10.30
C CYS A 31 -30.74 -25.92 -10.94
N SER A 32 -30.06 -25.83 -12.09
CA SER A 32 -29.62 -27.01 -12.87
C SER A 32 -28.72 -27.95 -12.06
N ARG A 33 -27.87 -27.39 -11.19
CA ARG A 33 -27.00 -28.19 -10.30
C ARG A 33 -27.81 -28.99 -9.27
N CYS A 34 -28.81 -28.38 -8.65
CA CYS A 34 -29.64 -29.07 -7.66
C CYS A 34 -30.51 -30.13 -8.33
N ALA A 35 -31.03 -29.87 -9.53
CA ALA A 35 -31.77 -30.86 -10.32
C ALA A 35 -30.89 -32.08 -10.66
N HIS A 36 -29.68 -31.87 -11.18
CA HIS A 36 -28.77 -32.97 -11.54
C HIS A 36 -28.31 -33.78 -10.32
N ARG A 37 -28.10 -33.13 -9.17
CA ARG A 37 -27.68 -33.81 -7.94
C ARG A 37 -28.84 -34.31 -7.08
N ARG A 38 -30.09 -34.17 -7.55
CA ARG A 38 -31.31 -34.51 -6.81
C ARG A 38 -31.36 -33.89 -5.40
N LEU A 39 -30.93 -32.62 -5.31
CA LEU A 39 -30.95 -31.83 -4.08
C LEU A 39 -32.18 -30.93 -4.05
N VAL A 40 -32.77 -30.73 -2.86
CA VAL A 40 -33.85 -29.78 -2.65
C VAL A 40 -33.31 -28.36 -2.84
N CYS A 41 -33.85 -27.63 -3.82
CA CYS A 41 -33.39 -26.29 -4.18
C CYS A 41 -34.28 -25.22 -3.53
N THR A 42 -33.75 -24.53 -2.53
CA THR A 42 -34.49 -23.47 -1.81
C THR A 42 -33.75 -22.13 -1.93
N PHE A 43 -34.47 -21.10 -2.40
CA PHE A 43 -33.97 -19.72 -2.42
C PHE A 43 -34.42 -19.00 -1.13
N PRO A 44 -33.54 -18.21 -0.48
CA PRO A 44 -33.94 -17.42 0.68
C PRO A 44 -35.00 -16.38 0.28
N PRO A 45 -36.06 -16.18 1.08
CA PRO A 45 -37.02 -15.10 0.84
C PRO A 45 -36.33 -13.73 0.97
N VAL A 46 -36.68 -12.79 0.09
CA VAL A 46 -36.15 -11.43 0.13
C VAL A 46 -36.86 -10.67 1.25
N SER A 47 -36.14 -10.34 2.32
CA SER A 47 -36.68 -9.58 3.45
C SER A 47 -36.92 -8.11 3.05
N SER A 48 -38.17 -7.75 2.77
CA SER A 48 -38.62 -6.36 2.68
C SER A 48 -39.12 -5.88 4.03
N ALA A 49 -38.33 -5.05 4.72
CA ALA A 49 -38.77 -4.33 5.92
C ALA A 49 -39.63 -3.10 5.51
N PRO A 50 -40.82 -2.86 6.11
CA PRO A 50 -41.58 -1.63 5.90
C PRO A 50 -41.24 -0.54 6.94
N LEU A 51 -41.21 0.72 6.50
CA LEU A 51 -41.11 1.94 7.32
C LEU A 51 -42.44 2.24 8.06
N PRO A 52 -42.43 2.96 9.20
CA PRO A 52 -43.64 3.26 9.97
C PRO A 52 -44.21 4.66 9.64
N GLU A 53 -45.52 4.72 9.40
CA GLU A 53 -46.33 5.95 9.45
C GLU A 53 -47.50 5.77 10.44
N THR A 54 -47.96 6.91 10.94
CA THR A 54 -48.56 7.18 12.24
C THR A 54 -50.09 7.11 12.33
N SER A 55 -50.57 6.73 13.53
CA SER A 55 -51.67 7.35 14.31
C SER A 55 -53.11 6.73 14.36
N PHE A 56 -53.47 6.41 15.61
CA PHE A 56 -54.73 6.59 16.36
C PHE A 56 -55.94 5.61 16.32
N ARG A 57 -56.17 5.04 17.53
CA ARG A 57 -57.44 4.71 18.26
C ARG A 57 -58.33 3.59 17.69
N ALA A 58 -58.94 2.69 18.46
CA ALA A 58 -59.03 2.41 19.90
C ALA A 58 -59.69 1.01 20.11
N SER A 59 -59.62 0.51 21.35
CA SER A 59 -60.57 -0.43 22.02
C SER A 59 -60.16 -1.90 22.20
N ILE A 60 -60.05 -2.25 23.48
CA ILE A 60 -59.89 -3.56 24.15
C ILE A 60 -61.28 -4.26 24.22
N PRO A 61 -61.41 -5.61 24.10
CA PRO A 61 -61.34 -6.50 25.27
C PRO A 61 -60.75 -7.93 25.09
N SER A 62 -60.08 -8.40 26.15
CA SER A 62 -59.74 -9.81 26.48
C SER A 62 -61.02 -10.63 26.78
N PRO A 63 -61.06 -11.99 26.76
CA PRO A 63 -60.29 -12.83 27.71
C PRO A 63 -59.85 -14.25 27.24
N GLY A 64 -58.89 -14.85 27.96
CA GLY A 64 -59.08 -16.19 28.56
C GLY A 64 -58.42 -17.44 27.95
N SER A 65 -57.69 -18.15 28.83
CA SER A 65 -57.42 -19.60 28.89
C SER A 65 -56.24 -20.22 28.11
N ASP A 66 -55.18 -20.51 28.87
CA ASP A 66 -54.52 -21.81 29.12
C ASP A 66 -54.43 -22.84 27.99
N PHE A 67 -53.21 -23.27 27.65
CA PHE A 67 -52.76 -24.67 27.80
C PHE A 67 -51.24 -24.75 27.60
N SER A 68 -50.52 -25.09 28.67
CA SER A 68 -49.10 -25.47 28.68
C SER A 68 -48.95 -26.96 28.38
N VAL A 69 -48.06 -27.32 27.46
CA VAL A 69 -47.41 -28.64 27.43
C VAL A 69 -45.94 -28.48 27.02
N HIS A 70 -45.03 -28.79 27.94
CA HIS A 70 -43.58 -28.92 27.71
C HIS A 70 -43.24 -30.21 26.94
N PRO A 71 -42.11 -30.23 26.21
CA PRO A 71 -41.28 -31.42 26.09
C PRO A 71 -39.89 -31.23 26.76
N PRO A 72 -39.19 -32.34 27.08
CA PRO A 72 -38.27 -32.42 28.21
C PRO A 72 -36.82 -32.00 27.90
N ALA A 73 -36.14 -31.60 28.97
CA ALA A 73 -34.72 -31.34 29.02
C ALA A 73 -33.88 -32.61 28.85
N LEU A 74 -32.85 -32.54 28.01
CA LEU A 74 -31.68 -33.41 28.04
C LEU A 74 -30.41 -32.54 28.04
N THR A 75 -29.86 -32.40 29.25
CA THR A 75 -28.46 -32.20 29.63
C THR A 75 -27.47 -31.69 28.57
N ALA A 76 -27.15 -30.40 28.67
CA ALA A 76 -25.98 -29.80 28.06
C ALA A 76 -24.72 -30.16 28.87
N SER A 77 -23.84 -30.99 28.29
CA SER A 77 -22.46 -31.10 28.73
C SER A 77 -21.63 -29.99 28.09
N HIS A 78 -21.09 -29.13 28.94
CA HIS A 78 -20.15 -28.06 28.60
C HIS A 78 -18.97 -28.58 27.75
N ALA A 79 -18.91 -28.14 26.49
CA ALA A 79 -17.67 -28.06 25.75
C ALA A 79 -17.34 -26.57 25.59
N SER A 80 -16.29 -26.14 26.29
CA SER A 80 -15.74 -24.79 26.26
C SER A 80 -15.37 -24.42 24.82
N SER A 81 -16.23 -23.67 24.13
CA SER A 81 -15.88 -23.00 22.90
C SER A 81 -14.98 -21.82 23.25
N SER A 82 -13.67 -22.02 23.10
CA SER A 82 -12.73 -20.91 22.98
C SER A 82 -13.20 -20.02 21.83
N ASN A 83 -13.68 -18.82 22.15
CA ASN A 83 -13.86 -17.77 21.16
C ASN A 83 -12.52 -17.57 20.41
N PRO A 84 -12.53 -17.33 19.09
CA PRO A 84 -11.32 -16.90 18.41
C PRO A 84 -10.87 -15.58 19.07
N PRO A 85 -9.55 -15.37 19.25
CA PRO A 85 -9.06 -14.12 19.81
C PRO A 85 -9.48 -12.99 18.87
N ASP A 86 -10.00 -11.94 19.49
CA ASP A 86 -10.44 -10.69 18.88
C ASP A 86 -9.37 -10.16 17.91
N GLU A 87 -9.68 -10.08 16.60
CA GLU A 87 -8.78 -9.48 15.58
C GLU A 87 -8.40 -8.02 15.93
N ALA A 88 -9.15 -7.37 16.82
CA ALA A 88 -8.90 -6.03 17.31
C ALA A 88 -7.70 -5.92 18.28
N ASP A 89 -7.21 -7.03 18.87
CA ASP A 89 -6.19 -7.00 19.92
C ASP A 89 -4.75 -7.25 19.39
N THR A 90 -4.58 -7.68 18.14
CA THR A 90 -3.27 -8.10 17.62
C THR A 90 -2.34 -6.98 17.12
N ARG A 91 -2.83 -5.74 17.02
CA ARG A 91 -2.04 -4.53 16.67
C ARG A 91 -1.80 -3.57 17.83
N ARG A 92 -2.43 -3.81 18.98
CA ARG A 92 -2.20 -3.04 20.21
C ARG A 92 -0.88 -3.49 20.85
N GLY A 93 0.21 -2.81 20.52
CA GLY A 93 1.52 -3.10 21.12
C GLY A 93 2.74 -2.93 20.20
N LEU A 94 2.65 -2.11 19.16
CA LEU A 94 3.83 -1.66 18.42
C LEU A 94 4.47 -0.50 19.18
N ASP A 95 5.75 -0.64 19.52
CA ASP A 95 6.53 0.42 20.16
C ASP A 95 7.59 0.95 19.20
N PHE A 96 7.32 2.12 18.63
CA PHE A 96 8.24 2.81 17.73
C PHE A 96 9.25 3.70 18.45
N ALA A 97 9.31 3.65 19.79
CA ALA A 97 10.36 4.33 20.54
C ALA A 97 11.69 3.57 20.42
N ARG A 98 12.78 4.35 20.38
CA ARG A 98 14.17 3.84 20.46
C ARG A 98 14.48 2.74 19.44
N LEU A 99 14.23 3.00 18.16
CA LEU A 99 14.58 2.08 17.08
C LEU A 99 16.09 2.07 16.83
N ARG A 100 16.66 0.89 16.59
CA ARG A 100 18.09 0.75 16.25
C ARG A 100 18.25 0.59 14.75
N LEU A 101 18.34 1.73 14.06
CA LEU A 101 18.46 1.80 12.61
C LEU A 101 19.84 2.33 12.21
N ALA A 102 20.31 1.98 11.02
CA ALA A 102 21.53 2.51 10.43
C ALA A 102 21.25 3.10 9.05
N CYS A 103 22.02 4.13 8.66
CA CYS A 103 21.98 4.68 7.31
C CYS A 103 23.27 4.32 6.59
N PRO A 104 23.24 3.43 5.58
CA PRO A 104 24.45 2.96 4.91
C PRO A 104 24.87 3.84 3.72
N ILE A 105 24.13 4.92 3.44
CA ILE A 105 24.35 5.81 2.29
C ILE A 105 24.59 7.25 2.73
N ASP A 106 25.21 8.03 1.84
CA ASP A 106 25.35 9.48 1.98
C ASP A 106 24.02 10.17 1.62
N VAL A 107 23.27 10.55 2.65
CA VAL A 107 21.94 11.14 2.51
C VAL A 107 21.95 12.55 1.93
N GLU A 108 23.08 13.28 2.01
CA GLU A 108 23.17 14.63 1.45
C GLU A 108 23.07 14.60 -0.07
N ARG A 109 23.48 13.50 -0.68
CA ARG A 109 23.32 13.29 -2.13
C ARG A 109 21.85 13.19 -2.55
N ILE A 110 20.97 12.69 -1.67
CA ILE A 110 19.52 12.65 -1.93
C ILE A 110 18.98 14.08 -1.98
N GLN A 111 19.38 14.92 -1.02
CA GLN A 111 18.92 16.32 -0.93
C GLN A 111 19.42 17.17 -2.10
N ASN A 112 20.62 16.90 -2.60
CA ASN A 112 21.25 17.68 -3.67
C ASN A 112 20.87 17.18 -5.08
N ARG A 113 20.03 16.17 -5.19
CA ARG A 113 19.75 15.50 -6.47
C ARG A 113 19.07 16.40 -7.51
N TRP A 114 18.27 17.38 -7.07
CA TRP A 114 17.66 18.38 -7.95
C TRP A 114 18.69 19.23 -8.72
N LEU A 115 19.96 19.28 -8.27
CA LEU A 115 21.04 19.98 -8.96
C LEU A 115 21.59 19.21 -10.17
N ASN A 116 21.35 17.90 -10.25
CA ASN A 116 21.98 17.05 -11.28
C ASN A 116 21.76 17.51 -12.72
N PRO A 117 20.56 17.99 -13.12
CA PRO A 117 20.36 18.51 -14.48
C PRO A 117 21.14 19.79 -14.78
N TYR A 118 21.68 20.47 -13.76
CA TYR A 118 22.33 21.77 -13.86
C TYR A 118 23.84 21.71 -13.57
N LEU A 119 24.31 20.66 -12.89
CA LEU A 119 25.70 20.48 -12.49
C LEU A 119 26.21 19.10 -12.93
N GLU A 120 27.30 19.09 -13.69
CA GLU A 120 28.01 17.87 -14.05
C GLU A 120 28.75 17.31 -12.82
N GLN A 121 28.44 16.07 -12.44
CA GLN A 121 29.18 15.33 -11.41
C GLN A 121 29.87 14.12 -12.03
N PRO A 122 31.10 13.77 -11.60
CA PRO A 122 31.91 12.73 -12.24
C PRO A 122 31.32 11.32 -12.15
N ASP A 123 30.39 11.07 -11.23
CA ASP A 123 29.75 9.77 -11.01
C ASP A 123 28.26 9.74 -11.42
N GLN A 124 27.79 10.77 -12.12
CA GLN A 124 26.45 10.79 -12.71
C GLN A 124 26.37 9.83 -13.89
N ILE A 125 25.43 8.89 -13.79
CA ILE A 125 25.10 7.96 -14.87
C ILE A 125 23.72 8.36 -15.39
N VAL A 126 23.65 8.75 -16.66
CA VAL A 126 22.37 9.03 -17.32
C VAL A 126 21.56 7.73 -17.38
N LYS A 127 20.32 7.79 -16.93
CA LYS A 127 19.37 6.69 -16.91
C LYS A 127 18.37 6.89 -18.04
N GLU A 128 18.62 6.27 -19.18
CA GLU A 128 17.74 6.39 -20.34
C GLU A 128 16.52 5.46 -20.20
N TYR A 129 15.34 6.04 -19.99
CA TYR A 129 14.10 5.26 -20.03
C TYR A 129 13.59 5.13 -21.46
N PRO A 130 13.33 3.91 -21.95
CA PRO A 130 12.54 3.75 -23.16
C PRO A 130 11.16 4.42 -22.99
N PRO A 131 10.59 5.08 -24.03
CA PRO A 131 9.33 5.83 -23.88
C PRO A 131 8.16 5.00 -23.32
N LYS A 132 8.14 3.70 -23.60
CA LYS A 132 7.14 2.76 -23.06
C LYS A 132 7.30 2.57 -21.55
N VAL A 133 8.53 2.55 -21.04
CA VAL A 133 8.83 2.42 -19.60
C VAL A 133 8.44 3.70 -18.87
N THR A 134 8.79 4.87 -19.40
CA THR A 134 8.33 6.16 -18.84
C THR A 134 6.81 6.22 -18.74
N ARG A 135 6.10 5.84 -19.81
CA ARG A 135 4.63 5.80 -19.81
C ARG A 135 4.06 4.77 -18.84
N PHE A 136 4.76 3.65 -18.64
CA PHE A 136 4.40 2.64 -17.66
C PHE A 136 4.51 3.22 -16.23
N ILE A 137 5.65 3.82 -15.87
CA ILE A 137 5.87 4.47 -14.57
C ILE A 137 4.80 5.55 -14.34
N PHE A 138 4.58 6.44 -15.32
CA PHE A 138 3.56 7.48 -15.26
C PHE A 138 2.17 6.91 -14.91
N ARG A 139 1.75 5.82 -15.58
CA ARG A 139 0.45 5.20 -15.34
C ARG A 139 0.35 4.54 -13.96
N VAL A 140 1.42 3.91 -13.50
CA VAL A 140 1.47 3.32 -12.15
C VAL A 140 1.36 4.41 -11.09
N LEU A 141 2.17 5.48 -11.16
CA LEU A 141 2.11 6.58 -10.20
C LEU A 141 0.76 7.33 -10.24
N LYS A 142 0.18 7.49 -11.44
CA LYS A 142 -1.19 8.00 -11.59
C LYS A 142 -2.22 7.13 -10.86
N SER A 143 -2.03 5.82 -10.85
CA SER A 143 -2.90 4.91 -10.11
C SER A 143 -2.77 5.09 -8.59
N TYR A 144 -1.55 5.35 -8.09
CA TYR A 144 -1.31 5.64 -6.67
C TYR A 144 -2.03 6.93 -6.25
N ALA A 145 -1.91 7.98 -7.06
CA ALA A 145 -2.66 9.23 -6.84
C ALA A 145 -4.18 8.98 -6.77
N ALA A 146 -4.71 8.12 -7.65
CA ALA A 146 -6.13 7.78 -7.65
C ALA A 146 -6.58 6.94 -6.45
N VAL A 147 -5.73 6.03 -5.97
CA VAL A 147 -5.98 5.24 -4.75
C VAL A 147 -5.98 6.15 -3.53
N ALA A 148 -5.00 7.04 -3.42
CA ALA A 148 -4.89 8.01 -2.33
C ALA A 148 -6.09 8.97 -2.31
N ALA A 149 -6.50 9.51 -3.47
CA ALA A 149 -7.65 10.40 -3.57
C ALA A 149 -8.96 9.74 -3.07
N ARG A 150 -9.11 8.41 -3.23
CA ARG A 150 -10.27 7.67 -2.69
C ARG A 150 -10.21 7.47 -1.17
N GLY A 151 -9.18 7.97 -0.51
CA GLY A 151 -8.88 7.68 0.89
C GLY A 151 -8.59 6.20 1.14
N ARG A 152 -8.18 5.44 0.10
CA ARG A 152 -7.75 4.05 0.22
C ARG A 152 -6.24 4.02 0.40
N VAL A 153 -5.76 3.14 1.26
CA VAL A 153 -4.36 3.15 1.71
C VAL A 153 -3.58 1.93 1.23
N ALA A 154 -4.02 1.31 0.14
CA ALA A 154 -3.25 0.28 -0.54
C ALA A 154 -2.11 0.90 -1.37
N LEU A 155 -1.39 1.86 -0.79
CA LEU A 155 -0.20 2.47 -1.39
C LEU A 155 0.99 1.59 -1.03
N PRO A 156 1.85 1.22 -2.00
CA PRO A 156 2.88 0.22 -1.75
C PRO A 156 3.98 0.72 -0.80
N PHE A 157 4.02 2.01 -0.51
CA PHE A 157 5.01 2.65 0.35
C PHE A 157 4.46 3.06 1.72
N VAL A 158 3.18 2.81 2.01
CA VAL A 158 2.55 3.07 3.31
C VAL A 158 2.20 1.73 3.96
N HIS A 159 2.82 1.41 5.09
CA HIS A 159 2.55 0.15 5.77
C HIS A 159 1.20 0.21 6.51
N PRO A 160 0.38 -0.86 6.50
CA PRO A 160 -0.94 -0.86 7.14
C PRO A 160 -0.94 -0.46 8.62
N THR A 161 0.12 -0.76 9.37
CA THR A 161 0.23 -0.40 10.79
C THR A 161 0.42 1.09 11.05
N GLN A 162 0.80 1.87 10.03
CA GLN A 162 0.90 3.33 10.16
C GLN A 162 -0.48 4.01 10.22
N MET A 163 -1.55 3.28 9.86
CA MET A 163 -2.91 3.80 9.80
C MET A 163 -3.61 3.90 11.15
N ASP A 164 -3.15 3.12 12.11
CA ASP A 164 -3.76 3.06 13.43
C ASP A 164 -3.21 4.16 14.37
N ILE A 165 -2.35 5.05 13.84
CA ILE A 165 -1.70 6.14 14.59
C ILE A 165 -2.50 7.43 14.40
N PRO A 166 -3.26 7.89 15.42
CA PRO A 166 -4.09 9.08 15.31
C PRO A 166 -3.22 10.34 15.12
N SER A 167 -3.77 11.33 14.43
CA SER A 167 -3.20 12.69 14.33
C SER A 167 -1.82 12.79 13.68
N SER A 168 -1.44 11.83 12.84
CA SER A 168 -0.23 11.93 12.00
C SER A 168 -0.47 12.77 10.75
N HIS A 169 0.59 13.35 10.17
CA HIS A 169 0.53 14.03 8.86
C HIS A 169 -0.09 13.14 7.77
N LEU A 170 0.16 11.84 7.83
CA LEU A 170 -0.41 10.86 6.93
C LEU A 170 -1.94 10.70 7.11
N ALA A 171 -2.42 10.68 8.36
CA ALA A 171 -3.86 10.62 8.64
C ALA A 171 -4.60 11.88 8.14
N THR A 172 -4.01 13.06 8.34
CA THR A 172 -4.52 14.32 7.78
C THR A 172 -4.52 14.28 6.25
N CYS A 173 -3.43 13.83 5.65
CA CYS A 173 -3.29 13.68 4.19
C CYS A 173 -4.37 12.81 3.57
N LEU A 174 -4.62 11.63 4.12
CA LEU A 174 -5.63 10.71 3.58
C LEU A 174 -7.06 11.24 3.76
N SER A 175 -7.28 12.10 4.76
CA SER A 175 -8.56 12.79 4.95
C SER A 175 -8.76 13.90 3.91
N LEU A 176 -7.74 14.74 3.68
CA LEU A 176 -7.78 15.84 2.72
C LEU A 176 -7.76 15.36 1.25
N ALA A 177 -7.06 14.25 0.97
CA ALA A 177 -6.96 13.66 -0.37
C ALA A 177 -8.34 13.38 -1.00
N ARG A 178 -9.38 13.15 -0.18
CA ARG A 178 -10.76 12.91 -0.63
C ARG A 178 -11.38 14.07 -1.37
N VAL A 179 -10.91 15.29 -1.14
CA VAL A 179 -11.34 16.48 -1.89
C VAL A 179 -11.01 16.33 -3.40
N SER A 180 -10.07 15.44 -3.76
CA SER A 180 -9.59 15.24 -5.13
C SER A 180 -10.11 13.97 -5.83
N ASP A 181 -11.01 13.17 -5.23
CA ASP A 181 -11.49 11.92 -5.86
C ASP A 181 -12.39 12.17 -7.08
N ASN A 182 -13.16 13.27 -7.09
CA ASN A 182 -13.94 13.75 -8.24
C ASN A 182 -14.15 15.26 -8.11
N PRO A 183 -13.14 16.10 -8.38
CA PRO A 183 -13.32 17.54 -8.33
C PRO A 183 -14.42 17.93 -9.34
N LEU A 184 -15.33 18.81 -8.92
CA LEU A 184 -16.25 19.47 -9.84
C LEU A 184 -15.43 20.34 -10.81
N PRO A 185 -15.84 20.47 -12.08
CA PRO A 185 -15.14 21.36 -13.01
C PRO A 185 -15.00 22.77 -12.43
N GLY A 186 -13.77 23.27 -12.33
CA GLY A 186 -13.43 24.58 -11.74
C GLY A 186 -13.14 24.55 -10.23
N SER A 187 -13.23 23.40 -9.56
CA SER A 187 -12.85 23.24 -8.15
C SER A 187 -11.42 22.73 -7.93
N GLU A 188 -10.71 22.42 -9.02
CA GLU A 188 -9.36 21.86 -9.00
C GLU A 188 -8.37 22.80 -8.30
N ASP A 189 -8.43 24.09 -8.58
CA ASP A 189 -7.52 25.09 -7.99
C ASP A 189 -7.79 25.30 -6.50
N ALA A 190 -9.07 25.27 -6.09
CA ALA A 190 -9.44 25.34 -4.68
C ALA A 190 -8.96 24.09 -3.93
N ALA A 191 -9.12 22.91 -4.52
CA ALA A 191 -8.58 21.66 -3.97
C ALA A 191 -7.05 21.72 -3.88
N ALA A 192 -6.38 22.22 -4.93
CA ALA A 192 -4.93 22.36 -4.96
C ALA A 192 -4.44 23.31 -3.85
N ALA A 193 -5.09 24.44 -3.65
CA ALA A 193 -4.77 25.39 -2.59
C ALA A 193 -4.90 24.79 -1.19
N ILE A 194 -5.91 23.93 -0.96
CA ILE A 194 -6.06 23.20 0.31
C ILE A 194 -4.86 22.27 0.55
N LEU A 195 -4.46 21.50 -0.47
CA LEU A 195 -3.35 20.56 -0.34
C LEU A 195 -2.00 21.29 -0.18
N GLN A 196 -1.77 22.36 -0.94
CA GLN A 196 -0.55 23.17 -0.86
C GLN A 196 -0.41 23.82 0.52
N ARG A 197 -1.49 24.34 1.09
CA ARG A 197 -1.47 24.88 2.46
C ARG A 197 -1.05 23.84 3.49
N GLU A 198 -1.50 22.60 3.35
CA GLU A 198 -1.09 21.53 4.25
C GLU A 198 0.35 21.06 3.99
N MET A 199 0.83 21.11 2.74
CA MET A 199 2.24 20.91 2.42
C MET A 199 3.13 21.95 3.11
N ASP A 200 2.72 23.22 3.10
CA ASP A 200 3.43 24.29 3.82
C ASP A 200 3.43 24.03 5.33
N ALA A 201 2.30 23.59 5.90
CA ALA A 201 2.19 23.24 7.33
C ALA A 201 3.12 22.09 7.74
N ILE A 202 3.32 21.08 6.87
CA ILE A 202 4.30 19.99 7.10
C ILE A 202 5.72 20.55 7.22
N THR A 203 6.06 21.56 6.41
CA THR A 203 7.42 22.15 6.39
C THR A 203 7.65 23.19 7.48
N ALA A 204 6.59 23.84 7.97
CA ALA A 204 6.67 24.86 8.99
C ALA A 204 6.88 24.31 10.42
N ASN A 205 6.52 23.04 10.65
CA ASN A 205 6.76 22.40 11.94
C ASN A 205 8.23 22.01 12.09
N ASP A 206 8.87 22.57 13.10
CA ASP A 206 10.28 22.35 13.42
C ASP A 206 10.57 20.85 13.65
N GLN A 207 11.44 20.26 12.82
CA GLN A 207 11.68 18.81 12.78
C GLN A 207 12.75 18.34 13.79
N ASP A 208 13.34 19.26 14.56
CA ASP A 208 14.50 18.97 15.40
C ASP A 208 14.24 17.94 16.53
N ALA A 209 12.97 17.68 16.87
CA ALA A 209 12.56 16.65 17.84
C ALA A 209 11.62 15.57 17.26
N ALA A 210 11.43 15.52 15.94
CA ALA A 210 10.45 14.63 15.32
C ALA A 210 10.95 13.16 15.33
N GLY A 211 10.19 12.25 15.94
CA GLY A 211 10.48 10.82 15.93
C GLY A 211 10.33 10.17 14.54
N HIS A 212 10.84 8.94 14.37
CA HIS A 212 10.87 8.23 13.08
C HIS A 212 9.51 8.15 12.36
N LEU A 213 8.43 7.97 13.12
CA LEU A 213 7.09 7.91 12.56
C LEU A 213 6.62 9.25 12.01
N SER A 214 6.95 10.34 12.69
CA SER A 214 6.50 11.69 12.30
C SER A 214 7.21 12.12 11.02
N THR A 215 8.53 11.91 10.94
CA THR A 215 9.32 12.24 9.74
C THR A 215 8.92 11.37 8.54
N LEU A 216 8.72 10.07 8.75
CA LEU A 216 8.21 9.17 7.71
C LEU A 216 6.78 9.55 7.26
N ALA A 217 5.88 9.87 8.19
CA ALA A 217 4.52 10.28 7.86
C ALA A 217 4.49 11.60 7.09
N ALA A 218 5.34 12.57 7.45
CA ALA A 218 5.52 13.81 6.71
C ALA A 218 6.04 13.54 5.29
N PHE A 219 7.07 12.71 5.15
CA PHE A 219 7.65 12.33 3.85
C PHE A 219 6.61 11.65 2.95
N GLN A 220 5.87 10.67 3.47
CA GLN A 220 4.81 9.98 2.73
C GLN A 220 3.63 10.89 2.37
N ALA A 221 3.16 11.72 3.31
CA ALA A 221 2.07 12.66 3.08
C ALA A 221 2.43 13.67 1.98
N TYR A 222 3.62 14.25 2.06
CA TYR A 222 4.11 15.21 1.07
C TYR A 222 4.21 14.57 -0.33
N LEU A 223 4.75 13.34 -0.42
CA LEU A 223 4.77 12.58 -1.68
C LEU A 223 3.37 12.34 -2.24
N ILE A 224 2.41 11.96 -1.39
CA ILE A 224 1.01 11.76 -1.79
C ILE A 224 0.40 13.06 -2.33
N TYR A 225 0.64 14.21 -1.69
CA TYR A 225 0.14 15.49 -2.19
C TYR A 225 0.70 15.84 -3.56
N ILE A 226 2.01 15.67 -3.80
CA ILE A 226 2.59 15.89 -5.14
C ILE A 226 1.93 14.97 -6.17
N LEU A 227 1.75 13.69 -5.84
CA LEU A 227 1.08 12.74 -6.73
C LEU A 227 -0.35 13.18 -7.07
N ILE A 228 -1.14 13.66 -6.09
CA ILE A 228 -2.50 14.14 -6.31
C ILE A 228 -2.52 15.43 -7.13
N LEU A 229 -1.70 16.42 -6.76
CA LEU A 229 -1.60 17.69 -7.48
C LEU A 229 -1.26 17.48 -8.95
N PHE A 230 -0.26 16.62 -9.22
CA PHE A 230 0.21 16.34 -10.57
C PHE A 230 -0.80 15.51 -11.38
N PHE A 231 -1.24 14.36 -10.86
CA PHE A 231 -2.01 13.38 -11.65
C PHE A 231 -3.53 13.53 -11.60
N ARG A 232 -4.08 14.19 -10.56
CA ARG A 232 -5.53 14.31 -10.32
C ARG A 232 -6.05 15.71 -10.53
N LEU A 233 -5.35 16.71 -10.01
CA LEU A 233 -5.73 18.12 -10.13
C LEU A 233 -5.11 18.80 -11.36
N ASN A 234 -4.33 18.05 -12.15
CA ASN A 234 -3.77 18.45 -13.44
C ASN A 234 -3.06 19.81 -13.37
N GLN A 235 -2.35 20.08 -12.26
CA GLN A 235 -1.64 21.35 -12.04
C GLN A 235 -0.39 21.51 -12.94
N GLY A 236 -0.18 20.58 -13.88
CA GLY A 236 0.85 20.60 -14.93
C GLY A 236 2.29 20.59 -14.39
N PRO A 237 3.30 20.35 -15.23
CA PRO A 237 4.66 20.71 -14.86
C PRO A 237 4.72 22.24 -14.67
N SER A 238 5.17 22.70 -13.50
CA SER A 238 5.26 24.11 -13.14
C SER A 238 6.43 24.34 -12.17
N PRO A 239 6.91 25.59 -12.01
CA PRO A 239 7.98 25.90 -11.06
C PRO A 239 7.70 25.40 -9.64
N PHE A 240 6.43 25.36 -9.25
CA PHE A 240 5.98 24.77 -7.98
C PHE A 240 6.46 23.33 -7.81
N PHE A 241 6.37 22.47 -8.84
CA PHE A 241 6.78 21.07 -8.73
C PHE A 241 8.29 20.90 -8.53
N ARG A 242 9.11 21.83 -9.02
CA ARG A 242 10.55 21.84 -8.74
C ARG A 242 10.81 22.13 -7.27
N THR A 243 10.20 23.19 -6.73
CA THR A 243 10.30 23.54 -5.30
C THR A 243 9.75 22.42 -4.40
N ALA A 244 8.61 21.84 -4.78
CA ALA A 244 8.02 20.71 -4.07
C ALA A 244 8.93 19.48 -4.11
N MET A 245 9.56 19.17 -5.24
CA MET A 245 10.51 18.06 -5.33
C MET A 245 11.77 18.32 -4.49
N THR A 246 12.34 19.54 -4.50
CA THR A 246 13.46 19.91 -3.63
C THR A 246 13.10 19.74 -2.15
N THR A 247 11.90 20.16 -1.77
CA THR A 247 11.38 20.00 -0.40
C THR A 247 11.21 18.52 -0.04
N LEU A 248 10.64 17.73 -0.96
CA LEU A 248 10.45 16.30 -0.78
C LEU A 248 11.79 15.56 -0.63
N GLN A 249 12.81 15.94 -1.41
CA GLN A 249 14.18 15.42 -1.28
C GLN A 249 14.82 15.81 0.07
N GLY A 250 14.54 17.00 0.60
CA GLY A 250 14.91 17.40 1.95
C GLY A 250 14.25 16.52 3.02
N LEU A 251 12.95 16.27 2.92
CA LEU A 251 12.23 15.34 3.82
C LEU A 251 12.78 13.92 3.72
N ALA A 252 13.12 13.46 2.51
CA ALA A 252 13.74 12.17 2.27
C ALA A 252 15.12 12.09 2.96
N CYS A 253 15.93 13.15 2.87
CA CYS A 253 17.24 13.24 3.53
C CYS A 253 17.10 13.13 5.06
N VAL A 254 16.26 13.96 5.68
CA VAL A 254 16.02 13.92 7.14
C VAL A 254 15.54 12.52 7.58
N THR A 255 14.54 11.98 6.88
CA THR A 255 13.98 10.65 7.18
C THR A 255 15.03 9.54 7.04
N SER A 256 15.86 9.61 5.99
CA SER A 256 16.91 8.63 5.69
C SER A 256 18.07 8.71 6.67
N ARG A 257 18.43 9.90 7.14
CA ARG A 257 19.50 10.12 8.15
C ARG A 257 19.22 9.37 9.44
N MET A 258 17.94 9.25 9.80
CA MET A 258 17.49 8.44 10.94
C MET A 258 17.55 6.92 10.69
N GLY A 259 18.10 6.46 9.55
CA GLY A 259 18.32 5.06 9.23
C GLY A 259 17.38 4.50 8.16
N LEU A 260 17.96 3.68 7.27
CA LEU A 260 17.32 3.02 6.12
C LEU A 260 17.44 1.49 6.16
N VAL A 261 18.21 0.93 7.10
CA VAL A 261 18.34 -0.51 7.35
C VAL A 261 18.29 -0.78 8.85
N CYS A 262 17.98 -2.01 9.25
CA CYS A 262 17.95 -2.40 10.65
C CYS A 262 19.38 -2.67 11.13
N ALA A 263 19.72 -2.31 12.37
CA ALA A 263 21.04 -2.65 12.93
C ALA A 263 21.28 -4.17 12.96
N ALA A 264 20.21 -4.97 13.10
CA ALA A 264 20.24 -6.43 13.09
C ALA A 264 20.70 -7.03 11.74
N ASP A 265 20.60 -6.26 10.64
CA ASP A 265 21.01 -6.70 9.30
C ASP A 265 22.52 -6.94 9.24
N ALA A 266 23.31 -6.20 10.04
CA ALA A 266 24.77 -6.33 10.10
C ALA A 266 25.24 -7.68 10.68
N THR A 267 24.43 -8.28 11.55
CA THR A 267 24.72 -9.58 12.17
C THR A 267 23.83 -10.70 11.63
N HIS A 268 23.06 -10.42 10.57
CA HIS A 268 22.13 -11.36 9.97
C HIS A 268 21.17 -11.98 11.01
N THR A 269 20.62 -11.13 11.86
CA THR A 269 19.65 -11.53 12.90
C THR A 269 18.29 -10.90 12.64
N ARG A 270 17.25 -11.45 13.27
CA ARG A 270 15.90 -10.91 13.15
C ARG A 270 15.78 -9.58 13.91
N PRO A 271 15.42 -8.46 13.23
CA PRO A 271 15.16 -7.18 13.89
C PRO A 271 13.85 -7.20 14.67
N ARG A 272 13.55 -6.11 15.38
CA ARG A 272 12.18 -5.88 15.86
C ARG A 272 11.26 -5.60 14.67
N TRP A 273 10.00 -6.00 14.77
CA TRP A 273 9.04 -5.78 13.69
C TRP A 273 8.88 -4.28 13.37
N GLU A 274 8.91 -3.41 14.38
CA GLU A 274 8.82 -1.96 14.23
C GLU A 274 10.01 -1.37 13.45
N GLU A 275 11.22 -1.86 13.71
CA GLU A 275 12.43 -1.44 13.00
C GLU A 275 12.34 -1.83 11.53
N TRP A 276 11.87 -3.05 11.27
CA TRP A 276 11.65 -3.56 9.92
C TRP A 276 10.58 -2.76 9.17
N ILE A 277 9.41 -2.52 9.79
CA ILE A 277 8.31 -1.75 9.20
C ILE A 277 8.81 -0.37 8.77
N ILE A 278 9.50 0.34 9.68
CA ILE A 278 9.96 1.71 9.41
C ILE A 278 11.00 1.72 8.30
N THR A 279 11.99 0.83 8.34
CA THR A 279 13.05 0.83 7.32
C THR A 279 12.54 0.41 5.95
N GLU A 280 11.64 -0.59 5.87
CA GLU A 280 11.01 -1.02 4.62
C GLU A 280 10.11 0.08 4.04
N ALA A 281 9.25 0.72 4.86
CA ALA A 281 8.39 1.81 4.41
C ALA A 281 9.21 3.03 3.93
N LYS A 282 10.31 3.36 4.61
CA LYS A 282 11.24 4.41 4.15
C LYS A 282 11.84 4.09 2.78
N ARG A 283 12.40 2.88 2.60
CA ARG A 283 12.99 2.44 1.32
C ARG A 283 11.98 2.49 0.18
N ARG A 284 10.77 1.94 0.41
CA ARG A 284 9.69 1.96 -0.58
C ARG A 284 9.24 3.39 -0.93
N THR A 285 9.13 4.27 0.06
CA THR A 285 8.80 5.70 -0.18
C THR A 285 9.89 6.39 -0.99
N LEU A 286 11.16 6.11 -0.67
CA LEU A 286 12.32 6.64 -1.39
C LEU A 286 12.31 6.18 -2.85
N TYR A 287 12.09 4.90 -3.13
CA TYR A 287 12.01 4.40 -4.50
C TYR A 287 10.85 5.01 -5.30
N VAL A 288 9.69 5.23 -4.68
CA VAL A 288 8.56 5.91 -5.35
C VAL A 288 8.89 7.38 -5.62
N MET A 289 9.57 8.08 -4.71
CA MET A 289 10.06 9.44 -4.94
C MET A 289 10.99 9.50 -6.16
N TYR A 290 11.94 8.57 -6.31
CA TYR A 290 12.85 8.54 -7.46
C TYR A 290 12.14 8.24 -8.79
N LEU A 291 11.10 7.41 -8.75
CA LEU A 291 10.24 7.17 -9.91
C LEU A 291 9.43 8.42 -10.27
N LEU A 292 8.94 9.16 -9.28
CA LEU A 292 8.24 10.42 -9.50
C LEU A 292 9.16 11.51 -10.06
N ASP A 293 10.35 11.64 -9.50
CA ASP A 293 11.40 12.53 -10.01
C ASP A 293 11.71 12.23 -11.48
N SER A 294 11.88 10.95 -11.82
CA SER A 294 12.06 10.53 -13.22
C SER A 294 10.91 10.97 -14.14
N VAL A 295 9.67 10.87 -13.67
CA VAL A 295 8.49 11.32 -14.43
C VAL A 295 8.47 12.84 -14.58
N LEU A 296 8.73 13.60 -13.52
CA LEU A 296 8.72 15.06 -13.59
C LEU A 296 9.83 15.59 -14.50
N SER A 297 11.05 15.03 -14.42
CA SER A 297 12.15 15.38 -15.31
C SER A 297 11.79 15.14 -16.79
N ASP A 298 11.20 13.98 -17.11
CA ASP A 298 10.75 13.67 -18.48
C ASP A 298 9.74 14.69 -19.01
N GLN A 299 8.79 15.13 -18.17
CA GLN A 299 7.78 16.13 -18.56
C GLN A 299 8.36 17.52 -18.82
N GLU A 300 9.52 17.81 -18.23
CA GLU A 300 10.27 19.05 -18.45
C GLU A 300 11.37 18.90 -19.52
N ASN A 301 11.49 17.72 -20.16
CA ASN A 301 12.58 17.34 -21.08
C ASN A 301 13.97 17.47 -20.44
N LEU A 302 14.07 17.19 -19.14
CA LEU A 302 15.33 17.13 -18.41
C LEU A 302 15.87 15.69 -18.36
N PRO A 303 17.20 15.51 -18.37
CA PRO A 303 17.81 14.20 -18.25
C PRO A 303 17.46 13.54 -16.91
N THR A 304 17.20 12.23 -16.95
CA THR A 304 17.03 11.40 -15.76
C THR A 304 18.35 10.72 -15.40
N TYR A 305 18.71 10.72 -14.13
CA TYR A 305 19.96 10.12 -13.64
C TYR A 305 19.70 8.89 -12.77
N LEU A 306 20.61 7.92 -12.84
CA LEU A 306 20.60 6.76 -11.95
C LEU A 306 20.87 7.24 -10.52
N GLY A 307 20.07 6.76 -9.57
CA GLY A 307 20.26 7.05 -8.15
C GLY A 307 21.42 6.26 -7.57
N THR A 308 22.66 6.56 -7.98
CA THR A 308 23.88 5.86 -7.56
C THR A 308 24.13 5.99 -6.06
N GLU A 309 23.64 7.06 -5.44
CA GLU A 309 23.61 7.29 -4.00
C GLU A 309 22.77 6.26 -3.23
N LEU A 310 21.85 5.54 -3.89
CA LEU A 310 21.04 4.48 -3.27
C LEU A 310 21.72 3.11 -3.27
N ARG A 311 22.94 3.01 -3.82
CA ARG A 311 23.70 1.76 -3.91
C ARG A 311 23.81 1.10 -2.54
N GLY A 312 23.63 -0.22 -2.48
CA GLY A 312 23.72 -1.01 -1.25
C GLY A 312 22.44 -1.02 -0.40
N LEU A 313 21.39 -0.27 -0.75
CA LEU A 313 20.10 -0.39 -0.08
C LEU A 313 19.38 -1.68 -0.48
N PRO A 314 18.74 -2.40 0.45
CA PRO A 314 17.93 -3.57 0.12
C PRO A 314 16.77 -3.26 -0.84
N VAL A 315 16.54 -4.13 -1.81
CA VAL A 315 15.32 -4.09 -2.64
C VAL A 315 14.06 -4.28 -1.77
N PRO A 316 12.85 -3.94 -2.27
CA PRO A 316 11.61 -4.21 -1.54
C PRO A 316 11.51 -5.68 -1.14
N SER A 317 11.14 -5.90 0.11
CA SER A 317 10.97 -7.22 0.71
C SER A 317 9.77 -7.96 0.12
N ASN A 318 9.71 -9.27 0.38
CA ASN A 318 8.68 -10.15 -0.13
C ASN A 318 7.26 -9.79 0.36
N LYS A 319 6.25 -10.31 -0.33
CA LYS A 319 4.84 -10.04 -0.06
C LYS A 319 4.39 -10.49 1.33
N ALA A 320 4.85 -11.65 1.79
CA ALA A 320 4.45 -12.24 3.06
C ALA A 320 4.89 -11.38 4.25
N LEU A 321 6.11 -10.86 4.23
CA LEU A 321 6.64 -9.96 5.24
C LEU A 321 5.90 -8.61 5.23
N TRP A 322 5.66 -8.02 4.06
CA TRP A 322 4.98 -6.72 3.93
C TRP A 322 3.51 -6.76 4.34
N GLN A 323 2.84 -7.89 4.11
CA GLN A 323 1.41 -8.04 4.38
C GLN A 323 1.11 -8.81 5.68
N ALA A 324 2.13 -9.10 6.49
CA ALA A 324 1.99 -9.85 7.74
C ALA A 324 0.96 -9.17 8.67
N PRO A 325 -0.11 -9.87 9.09
CA PRO A 325 -1.19 -9.26 9.86
C PRO A 325 -0.82 -9.05 11.34
N THR A 326 0.13 -9.84 11.86
CA THR A 326 0.51 -9.89 13.27
C THR A 326 2.03 -10.07 13.43
N ARG A 327 2.55 -9.73 14.62
CA ARG A 327 3.98 -9.88 14.92
C ARG A 327 4.43 -11.33 14.81
N ALA A 328 3.62 -12.26 15.32
CA ALA A 328 3.91 -13.68 15.26
C ALA A 328 4.00 -14.20 13.82
N ALA A 329 3.08 -13.77 12.95
CA ALA A 329 3.13 -14.12 11.53
C ALA A 329 4.39 -13.54 10.88
N TRP A 330 4.69 -12.26 11.12
CA TRP A 330 5.91 -11.63 10.60
C TRP A 330 7.19 -12.32 11.09
N GLU A 331 7.27 -12.67 12.37
CA GLU A 331 8.42 -13.36 12.97
C GLU A 331 8.66 -14.74 12.35
N MET A 332 7.59 -15.48 12.06
CA MET A 332 7.66 -16.77 11.38
C MET A 332 8.20 -16.60 9.96
N GLU A 333 7.61 -15.69 9.18
CA GLU A 333 8.05 -15.38 7.81
C GLU A 333 9.49 -14.87 7.77
N TYR A 334 9.91 -14.04 8.74
CA TYR A 334 11.27 -13.52 8.80
C TYR A 334 12.29 -14.61 9.15
N ASN A 335 11.93 -15.57 9.99
CA ASN A 335 12.79 -16.72 10.29
C ASN A 335 12.99 -17.61 9.05
N MET A 336 11.94 -17.83 8.26
CA MET A 336 12.07 -18.54 6.98
C MET A 336 12.96 -17.76 6.02
N PHE A 337 12.75 -16.45 5.92
CA PHE A 337 13.59 -15.57 5.12
C PHE A 337 15.08 -15.65 5.51
N LEU A 338 15.42 -15.64 6.80
CA LEU A 338 16.80 -15.80 7.27
C LEU A 338 17.40 -17.18 6.95
N ALA A 339 16.56 -18.23 6.95
CA ALA A 339 17.01 -19.58 6.61
C ALA A 339 17.27 -19.74 5.10
N GLU A 340 16.46 -19.10 4.26
CA GLU A 340 16.58 -19.13 2.79
C GLU A 340 17.69 -18.20 2.29
N TRP A 341 17.80 -17.01 2.86
CA TRP A 341 18.83 -16.02 2.51
C TRP A 341 20.05 -16.17 3.42
N SER A 342 20.90 -17.16 3.18
CA SER A 342 22.13 -17.34 3.97
C SER A 342 23.16 -16.19 3.85
N GLU A 343 22.97 -15.31 2.88
CA GLU A 343 23.80 -14.15 2.61
C GLU A 343 23.07 -12.84 2.99
N ARG A 344 23.68 -11.69 2.68
CA ARG A 344 22.97 -10.41 2.74
C ARG A 344 21.77 -10.38 1.79
N GLN A 345 20.80 -9.56 2.13
CA GLN A 345 19.64 -9.27 1.28
C GLN A 345 20.08 -8.75 -0.09
N LEU A 346 19.29 -8.98 -1.14
CA LEU A 346 19.53 -8.41 -2.46
C LEU A 346 19.49 -6.87 -2.38
N THR A 347 20.47 -6.20 -2.97
CA THR A 347 20.51 -4.72 -2.98
C THR A 347 20.07 -4.14 -4.32
N ILE A 348 19.58 -2.89 -4.30
CA ILE A 348 18.99 -2.24 -5.48
C ILE A 348 19.98 -2.11 -6.65
N ASP A 349 21.27 -2.00 -6.36
CA ASP A 349 22.34 -1.98 -7.36
C ASP A 349 22.53 -3.32 -8.07
N GLU A 350 22.07 -4.42 -7.48
CA GLU A 350 22.01 -5.72 -8.14
C GLU A 350 20.89 -5.80 -9.20
N LEU A 351 20.05 -4.76 -9.33
CA LEU A 351 19.08 -4.60 -10.42
C LEU A 351 19.53 -3.63 -11.52
N TRP A 352 20.74 -3.07 -11.44
CA TRP A 352 21.28 -2.15 -12.47
C TRP A 352 22.07 -2.89 -13.55
N SER A 353 22.71 -2.20 -14.48
CA SER A 353 23.57 -2.85 -15.48
C SER A 353 24.72 -3.63 -14.82
N ILE A 354 25.12 -4.74 -15.44
CA ILE A 354 26.26 -5.55 -14.96
C ILE A 354 27.55 -4.73 -15.10
N PRO A 355 28.36 -4.59 -14.03
CA PRO A 355 29.66 -3.94 -14.11
C PRO A 355 30.58 -4.66 -15.11
N PRO A 356 31.35 -3.93 -15.94
CA PRO A 356 32.19 -4.54 -16.98
C PRO A 356 33.34 -5.40 -16.42
N ASP A 357 33.70 -5.19 -15.15
CA ASP A 357 34.72 -5.91 -14.40
C ASP A 357 34.21 -7.18 -13.69
N MET A 358 32.89 -7.44 -13.73
CA MET A 358 32.29 -8.60 -13.09
C MET A 358 32.59 -9.89 -13.87
N ASN A 359 33.14 -10.90 -13.19
CA ASN A 359 33.41 -12.20 -13.80
C ASN A 359 32.13 -13.05 -13.99
N ASP A 360 32.20 -14.08 -14.85
CA ASP A 360 31.06 -14.95 -15.17
C ASP A 360 30.43 -15.60 -13.93
N ALA A 361 31.26 -16.01 -12.95
CA ALA A 361 30.78 -16.59 -11.70
C ALA A 361 29.95 -15.58 -10.88
N GLY A 362 30.38 -14.32 -10.85
CA GLY A 362 29.66 -13.20 -10.22
C GLY A 362 28.34 -12.91 -10.91
N ILE A 363 28.33 -12.92 -12.25
CA ILE A 363 27.11 -12.75 -13.05
C ILE A 363 26.11 -13.86 -12.74
N VAL A 364 26.53 -15.13 -12.77
CA VAL A 364 25.66 -16.27 -12.46
C VAL A 364 25.13 -16.20 -11.02
N ARG A 365 25.98 -15.83 -10.04
CA ARG A 365 25.55 -15.66 -8.65
C ARG A 365 24.50 -14.54 -8.52
N ARG A 366 24.73 -13.39 -9.15
CA ARG A 366 23.82 -12.25 -9.13
C ARG A 366 22.46 -12.62 -9.73
N ARG A 367 22.45 -13.27 -10.90
CA ARG A 367 21.22 -13.77 -11.54
C ARG A 367 20.43 -14.71 -10.63
N ARG A 368 21.09 -15.69 -10.02
CA ARG A 368 20.44 -16.58 -9.04
C ARG A 368 19.82 -15.84 -7.87
N ARG A 369 20.49 -14.80 -7.34
CA ARG A 369 19.95 -13.98 -6.24
C ARG A 369 18.75 -13.15 -6.70
N VAL A 370 18.77 -12.63 -7.93
CA VAL A 370 17.62 -11.94 -8.54
C VAL A 370 16.46 -12.93 -8.74
N ASP A 371 16.70 -14.10 -9.33
CA ASP A 371 15.69 -15.14 -9.56
C ASP A 371 15.04 -15.56 -8.24
N HIS A 372 15.82 -15.80 -7.19
CA HIS A 372 15.30 -16.14 -5.87
C HIS A 372 14.46 -15.01 -5.27
N TRP A 373 14.86 -13.75 -5.45
CA TRP A 373 14.04 -12.61 -5.02
C TRP A 373 12.71 -12.52 -5.80
N LEU A 374 12.71 -12.84 -7.09
CA LEU A 374 11.50 -12.84 -7.94
C LEU A 374 10.44 -13.85 -7.49
N GLU A 375 10.81 -14.91 -6.77
CA GLU A 375 9.90 -15.99 -6.36
C GLU A 375 8.75 -15.50 -5.47
N ASN A 376 8.94 -14.42 -4.69
CA ASN A 376 7.99 -14.00 -3.65
C ASN A 376 7.71 -12.48 -3.64
N LEU A 377 7.68 -11.82 -4.80
CA LEU A 377 7.43 -10.39 -4.89
C LEU A 377 5.97 -9.99 -4.64
N ASP A 378 5.81 -8.80 -4.08
CA ASP A 378 4.55 -8.08 -4.19
C ASP A 378 4.45 -7.30 -5.51
N GLU A 379 3.33 -6.61 -5.68
CA GLU A 379 3.04 -5.85 -6.88
C GLU A 379 4.05 -4.70 -7.09
N PHE A 380 4.64 -4.17 -6.00
CA PHE A 380 5.63 -3.10 -6.06
C PHE A 380 7.01 -3.60 -6.47
N GLY A 381 7.48 -4.70 -5.88
CA GLY A 381 8.73 -5.36 -6.28
C GLY A 381 8.70 -5.75 -7.75
N THR A 382 7.57 -6.30 -8.22
CA THR A 382 7.38 -6.66 -9.63
C THR A 382 7.47 -5.44 -10.54
N MET A 383 6.83 -4.33 -10.15
CA MET A 383 6.90 -3.07 -10.89
C MET A 383 8.33 -2.52 -10.94
N LEU A 384 9.05 -2.55 -9.81
CA LEU A 384 10.42 -2.09 -9.74
C LEU A 384 11.34 -2.92 -10.65
N PHE A 385 11.22 -4.25 -10.60
CA PHE A 385 11.97 -5.16 -11.47
C PHE A 385 11.70 -4.91 -12.95
N ALA A 386 10.42 -4.75 -13.33
CA ALA A 386 10.05 -4.48 -14.71
C ALA A 386 10.67 -3.16 -15.21
N VAL A 387 10.65 -2.11 -14.38
CA VAL A 387 11.30 -0.83 -14.70
C VAL A 387 12.82 -1.01 -14.85
N THR A 388 13.49 -1.66 -13.89
CA THR A 388 14.94 -1.79 -13.92
C THR A 388 15.42 -2.68 -15.06
N CYS A 389 14.77 -3.82 -15.30
CA CYS A 389 15.11 -4.73 -16.40
C CYS A 389 14.94 -4.05 -17.77
N CYS A 390 13.84 -3.33 -17.98
CA CYS A 390 13.64 -2.61 -19.25
C CYS A 390 14.54 -1.38 -19.42
N THR A 391 15.14 -0.85 -18.34
CA THR A 391 16.08 0.27 -18.41
C THR A 391 17.53 -0.19 -18.58
N HIS A 392 17.93 -1.26 -17.90
CA HIS A 392 19.34 -1.66 -17.79
C HIS A 392 19.75 -2.84 -18.68
N GLY A 393 18.80 -3.47 -19.38
CA GLY A 393 19.04 -4.63 -20.25
C GLY A 393 18.91 -5.96 -19.52
N GLU A 394 19.44 -7.04 -20.10
CA GLU A 394 19.40 -8.38 -19.50
C GLU A 394 20.21 -8.42 -18.20
N LEU A 395 19.49 -8.57 -17.08
CA LEU A 395 20.04 -8.79 -15.74
C LEU A 395 20.63 -10.19 -15.58
#